data_AF-A0A6H5IUA1-F1
#
_entry.id   AF-A0A6H5IUA1-F1
#
_cell.length_a   1.000
_cell.length_b   1.000
_cell.length_c   1.000
_cell.angle_alpha   90.00
_cell.angle_beta   90.00
_cell.angle_gamma   90.00
#
_symmetry.space_group_name_H-M   'P 1'
#
loop_
_entity.id
_entity.type
_entity.pdbx_description
1 polymer ?
#
loop_
_entity_poly.entity_id
_entity_poly.type
_entity_poly.pdbx_seq_one_letter_code
_entity_poly.pdbx_strand_id
1 'polypeptide(L)'
;MYDSILRLRLDDGVRIVGFADDIAVVTVAGTTYEVEDLLSRAIARVRDALWGLGLETADHKTEALLFSRKRRLETITIEVGDCFIASSPCIRYLGIQLDARLTFNDHLIAASEKASKVAGALSQIMPTIGGPRSSRRRLYANVIDSILLYGAPIWSCGLGARAGLRRAEAIHRRTCLRVISGRPHLSYDATYVLASIPPLALLADERSRLHQRHHEDARAEERQETLKRWQSQWDRSPKGRWTHRLIPNIRSWIESRHGELLGSAQLKLGKWAANDPALLRSRETPDDVVSVNLDEAQSALGVRWLPRRDSFIFVHHAQPEKTIYIKRIVLAEVSRLFDPLGWISPIIIVAKILLQDLWLNGLDWDEPLQDELLTRWIEFKSSLPDISRIEIPRWFTRMVEGISITPSEFKQIMSECLQGIPNVIAYMDNIYVIGKTDEDYLANLRSVCQRLTERGHCLNKDKCDFMKDRIEILGYGIDKHGLHKATSKVITMYEAPQPKDTKQLSSFLGLINFYARFLKNRSDKLKPLFDCARRDKFEWTKECDEAFWWVKNLMISPKVLVH
;
A
#
# COMPACT_ATOMS: atom_id res chain seq x y z
N MET A 1 -32.71 -30.80 21.07
CA MET A 1 -32.24 -32.10 20.55
C MET A 1 -30.83 -32.39 21.03
N TYR A 2 -29.84 -31.52 20.82
CA TYR A 2 -28.47 -31.70 21.37
C TYR A 2 -28.37 -31.64 22.91
N ASP A 3 -29.23 -30.87 23.58
CA ASP A 3 -29.23 -30.75 25.05
C ASP A 3 -29.37 -32.06 25.81
N SER A 4 -30.03 -33.08 25.24
CA SER A 4 -30.16 -34.39 25.90
C SER A 4 -28.84 -35.16 25.89
N ILE A 5 -27.99 -34.96 24.88
CA ILE A 5 -26.65 -35.55 24.80
C ILE A 5 -25.73 -34.90 25.82
N LEU A 6 -25.78 -33.57 25.95
CA LEU A 6 -24.97 -32.83 26.94
C LEU A 6 -25.36 -33.14 28.39
N ARG A 7 -26.55 -33.71 28.61
CA ARG A 7 -27.07 -34.13 29.93
C ARG A 7 -27.00 -35.64 30.16
N LEU A 8 -26.32 -36.40 29.30
CA LEU A 8 -26.11 -37.83 29.49
C LEU A 8 -25.44 -38.09 30.83
N ARG A 9 -25.98 -39.05 31.59
CA ARG A 9 -25.33 -39.56 32.80
C ARG A 9 -24.14 -40.41 32.37
N LEU A 10 -22.94 -39.86 32.54
CA LEU A 10 -21.69 -40.56 32.33
C LEU A 10 -21.03 -40.93 33.66
N ASP A 11 -19.99 -41.76 33.58
CA ASP A 11 -19.22 -42.18 34.74
C ASP A 11 -18.47 -40.99 35.36
N ASP A 12 -18.19 -41.08 36.66
CA ASP A 12 -17.49 -40.03 37.40
C ASP A 12 -16.12 -39.72 36.77
N GLY A 13 -15.86 -38.44 36.52
CA GLY A 13 -14.63 -37.97 35.87
C GLY A 13 -14.74 -37.75 34.36
N VAL A 14 -15.84 -38.13 33.71
CA VAL A 14 -16.09 -37.85 32.29
C VAL A 14 -16.97 -36.61 32.10
N ARG A 15 -16.61 -35.76 31.14
CA ARG A 15 -17.36 -34.55 30.75
C ARG A 15 -17.57 -34.51 29.25
N ILE A 16 -18.76 -34.09 28.83
CA ILE A 16 -19.08 -33.81 27.42
C ILE A 16 -19.06 -32.30 27.22
N VAL A 17 -18.44 -31.86 26.14
CA VAL A 17 -18.53 -30.48 25.63
C VAL A 17 -19.01 -30.57 24.19
N GLY A 18 -20.13 -29.93 23.86
CA GLY A 18 -20.63 -29.85 22.50
C GLY A 18 -20.61 -28.42 21.98
N PHE A 19 -20.25 -28.24 20.71
CA PHE A 19 -20.34 -26.98 20.01
C PHE A 19 -20.79 -27.23 18.57
N ALA A 20 -21.98 -26.73 18.22
CA ALA A 20 -22.62 -27.01 16.93
C ALA A 20 -22.67 -28.53 16.64
N ASP A 21 -21.97 -28.99 15.61
CA ASP A 21 -21.85 -30.38 15.18
C ASP A 21 -20.71 -31.15 15.86
N ASP A 22 -19.77 -30.47 16.51
CA ASP A 22 -18.62 -31.08 17.18
C ASP A 22 -18.95 -31.49 18.63
N ILE A 23 -18.63 -32.73 19.00
CA ILE A 23 -18.74 -33.24 20.37
C ILE A 23 -17.36 -33.68 20.86
N ALA A 24 -16.90 -33.11 21.97
CA ALA A 24 -15.69 -33.51 22.67
C ALA A 24 -16.05 -34.25 23.96
N VAL A 25 -15.49 -35.44 24.14
CA VAL A 25 -15.55 -36.21 25.40
C VAL A 25 -14.20 -36.10 26.09
N VAL A 26 -14.21 -35.61 27.34
CA VAL A 26 -13.00 -35.34 28.12
C VAL A 26 -13.05 -36.17 29.40
N THR A 27 -12.02 -36.95 29.66
CA THR A 27 -11.87 -37.71 30.90
C THR A 27 -10.56 -37.35 31.61
N VAL A 28 -10.53 -37.55 32.93
CA VAL A 28 -9.32 -37.42 33.76
C VAL A 28 -9.22 -38.66 34.65
N ALA A 29 -8.13 -39.41 34.52
CA ALA A 29 -7.89 -40.61 35.34
C ALA A 29 -6.41 -40.75 35.74
N GLY A 30 -6.11 -41.66 36.68
CA GLY A 30 -4.77 -41.84 37.24
C GLY A 30 -3.83 -42.63 36.33
N THR A 31 -4.39 -43.50 35.49
CA THR A 31 -3.64 -44.36 34.56
C THR A 31 -4.16 -44.23 33.13
N THR A 32 -3.32 -44.55 32.13
CA THR A 32 -3.73 -44.54 30.71
C THR A 32 -4.80 -45.58 30.42
N TYR A 33 -4.74 -46.74 31.09
CA TYR A 33 -5.75 -47.78 30.98
C TYR A 33 -7.13 -47.32 31.46
N GLU A 34 -7.19 -46.63 32.61
CA GLU A 34 -8.45 -46.04 33.10
C GLU A 34 -8.99 -44.98 32.12
N VAL A 35 -8.12 -44.18 31.51
CA VAL A 35 -8.52 -43.21 30.49
C VAL A 35 -9.14 -43.90 29.27
N GLU A 36 -8.51 -44.97 28.77
CA GLU A 36 -8.99 -45.75 27.62
C GLU A 36 -10.36 -46.38 27.90
N ASP A 37 -10.52 -47.03 29.06
CA ASP A 37 -11.77 -47.67 29.47
C ASP A 37 -12.91 -46.65 29.65
N LEU A 38 -12.66 -45.56 30.38
CA LEU A 38 -13.66 -44.52 30.61
C LEU A 38 -14.08 -43.82 29.31
N LEU A 39 -13.14 -43.52 28.41
CA LEU A 39 -13.45 -42.92 27.11
C LEU A 39 -14.26 -43.87 26.25
N SER A 40 -13.86 -45.13 26.14
CA SER A 40 -14.55 -46.10 25.29
C SER A 40 -16.00 -46.31 25.75
N ARG A 41 -16.23 -46.44 27.07
CA ARG A 41 -17.59 -46.52 27.64
C ARG A 41 -18.41 -45.26 27.42
N ALA A 42 -17.80 -44.08 27.60
CA ALA A 42 -18.49 -42.81 27.41
C ALA A 42 -18.86 -42.57 25.95
N ILE A 43 -17.96 -42.86 25.01
CA ILE A 43 -18.18 -42.71 23.58
C ILE A 43 -19.29 -43.66 23.12
N ALA A 44 -19.31 -44.91 23.58
CA ALA A 44 -20.39 -45.85 23.29
C ALA A 44 -21.76 -45.29 23.71
N ARG A 45 -21.88 -44.76 24.93
CA ARG A 45 -23.12 -44.13 25.42
C ARG A 45 -23.53 -42.90 24.60
N VAL A 46 -22.56 -42.06 24.21
CA VAL A 46 -22.83 -40.88 23.37
C VAL A 46 -23.34 -41.32 21.99
N ARG A 47 -22.73 -42.36 21.41
CA ARG A 47 -23.13 -42.92 20.11
C ARG A 47 -24.53 -43.51 20.15
N ASP A 48 -24.86 -44.29 21.18
CA ASP A 48 -26.21 -44.87 21.34
C ASP A 48 -27.27 -43.77 21.47
N ALA A 49 -26.96 -42.69 22.19
CA ALA A 49 -27.84 -41.54 22.32
C ALA A 49 -28.02 -40.76 21.00
N LEU A 50 -26.95 -40.60 20.21
CA LEU A 50 -27.00 -39.99 18.89
C LEU A 50 -27.83 -40.84 17.92
N TRP A 51 -27.62 -42.15 17.93
CA TRP A 51 -28.38 -43.10 17.12
C TRP A 51 -29.88 -43.06 17.45
N GLY A 52 -30.23 -42.99 18.74
CA GLY A 52 -31.61 -42.82 19.21
C GLY A 52 -32.27 -41.51 18.76
N LEU A 53 -31.48 -40.52 18.35
CA LEU A 53 -31.95 -39.25 17.79
C LEU A 53 -31.92 -39.22 16.24
N GLY A 54 -31.52 -40.33 15.60
CA GLY A 54 -31.38 -40.42 14.14
C GLY A 54 -30.13 -39.72 13.59
N LEU A 55 -29.10 -39.53 14.41
CA LEU A 55 -27.82 -38.93 14.01
C LEU A 55 -26.72 -40.01 13.95
N GLU A 56 -25.98 -40.05 12.85
CA GLU A 56 -24.86 -40.97 12.66
C GLU A 56 -23.51 -40.27 12.98
N THR A 57 -22.62 -40.99 13.65
CA THR A 57 -21.26 -40.53 13.95
C THR A 57 -20.32 -40.87 12.79
N ALA A 58 -19.46 -39.92 12.42
CA ALA A 58 -18.37 -40.18 11.47
C ALA A 58 -17.17 -40.76 12.22
N ASP A 59 -17.25 -42.03 12.62
CA ASP A 59 -16.29 -42.68 13.53
C ASP A 59 -14.83 -42.50 13.08
N HIS A 60 -14.56 -42.65 11.77
CA HIS A 60 -13.24 -42.47 11.16
C HIS A 60 -12.65 -41.04 11.21
N LYS A 61 -13.47 -40.02 11.51
CA LYS A 61 -13.02 -38.62 11.67
C LYS A 61 -12.75 -38.26 13.11
N THR A 62 -13.05 -39.16 14.06
CA THR A 62 -12.81 -38.90 15.47
C THR A 62 -11.30 -38.82 15.72
N GLU A 63 -10.87 -37.77 16.41
CA GLU A 63 -9.47 -37.56 16.79
C GLU A 63 -9.33 -37.67 18.31
N ALA A 64 -8.26 -38.32 18.78
CA ALA A 64 -7.96 -38.46 20.19
C ALA A 64 -6.67 -37.71 20.55
N LEU A 65 -6.65 -37.05 21.71
CA LEU A 65 -5.49 -36.35 22.26
C LEU A 65 -5.32 -36.71 23.74
N LEU A 66 -4.13 -37.18 24.11
CA LEU A 66 -3.77 -37.41 25.50
C LEU A 66 -2.99 -36.22 26.06
N PHE A 67 -3.56 -35.53 27.05
CA PHE A 67 -2.82 -34.53 27.83
C PHE A 67 -1.96 -35.22 28.89
N SER A 68 -0.64 -34.99 28.85
CA SER A 68 0.27 -35.59 29.84
C SER A 68 1.41 -34.67 30.22
N ARG A 69 1.73 -34.64 31.52
CA ARG A 69 2.92 -33.97 32.06
C ARG A 69 4.16 -34.89 32.03
N LYS A 70 4.01 -36.17 31.66
CA LYS A 70 5.12 -37.11 31.55
C LYS A 70 6.12 -36.65 30.48
N ARG A 71 7.41 -36.89 30.71
CA ARG A 71 8.48 -36.47 29.80
C ARG A 71 8.38 -37.16 28.43
N ARG A 72 8.02 -38.44 28.43
CA ARG A 72 7.65 -39.22 27.25
C ARG A 72 6.13 -39.22 27.12
N LEU A 73 5.63 -38.77 25.97
CA LEU A 73 4.21 -38.88 25.66
C LEU A 73 3.90 -40.35 25.38
N GLU A 74 2.93 -40.87 26.11
CA GLU A 74 2.35 -42.21 25.88
C GLU A 74 1.25 -42.06 24.83
N THR A 75 0.99 -43.15 24.11
CA THR A 75 -0.12 -43.22 23.14
C THR A 75 -1.20 -44.08 23.76
N ILE A 76 -2.44 -43.60 23.73
CA ILE A 76 -3.62 -44.40 24.06
C ILE A 76 -4.34 -44.82 22.79
N THR A 77 -5.05 -45.93 22.84
CA THR A 77 -5.95 -46.36 21.75
C THR A 77 -7.36 -46.49 22.30
N ILE A 78 -8.29 -45.74 21.72
CA ILE A 78 -9.71 -45.78 22.09
C ILE A 78 -10.53 -46.49 21.02
N GLU A 79 -11.53 -47.24 21.44
CA GLU A 79 -12.49 -47.91 20.55
C GLU A 79 -13.67 -46.97 20.28
N VAL A 80 -13.93 -46.70 19.00
CA VAL A 80 -15.01 -45.84 18.53
C VAL A 80 -15.75 -46.59 17.43
N GLY A 81 -16.79 -47.32 17.84
CA GLY A 81 -17.48 -48.25 16.95
C GLY A 81 -16.56 -49.33 16.42
N ASP A 82 -16.47 -49.48 15.11
CA ASP A 82 -15.60 -50.48 14.49
C ASP A 82 -14.16 -49.97 14.28
N CYS A 83 -13.85 -48.76 14.75
CA CYS A 83 -12.56 -48.11 14.57
C CYS A 83 -11.75 -48.07 15.88
N PHE A 84 -10.45 -48.37 15.78
CA PHE A 84 -9.49 -48.13 16.86
C PHE A 84 -8.70 -46.85 16.56
N ILE A 85 -8.79 -45.87 17.45
CA ILE A 85 -8.23 -44.53 17.23
C ILE A 85 -7.08 -44.31 18.20
N ALA A 86 -5.87 -44.22 17.65
CA ALA A 86 -4.69 -43.88 18.42
C ALA A 86 -4.62 -42.38 18.70
N SER A 87 -4.21 -42.00 19.91
CA SER A 87 -4.04 -40.59 20.27
C SER A 87 -2.92 -39.94 19.47
N SER A 88 -3.21 -38.78 18.87
CA SER A 88 -2.24 -37.92 18.20
C SER A 88 -1.59 -36.96 19.21
N PRO A 89 -0.33 -36.51 19.00
CA PRO A 89 0.28 -35.46 19.81
C PRO A 89 -0.35 -34.07 19.60
N CYS A 90 -1.10 -33.88 18.51
CA CYS A 90 -1.80 -32.63 18.20
C CYS A 90 -3.08 -32.91 17.42
N ILE A 91 -4.18 -32.23 17.78
CA ILE A 91 -5.47 -32.33 17.08
C ILE A 91 -6.04 -30.95 16.75
N ARG A 92 -6.95 -30.88 15.78
CA ARG A 92 -7.70 -29.65 15.49
C ARG A 92 -9.06 -29.68 16.19
N TYR A 93 -9.33 -28.72 17.05
CA TYR A 93 -10.64 -28.55 17.67
C TYR A 93 -11.10 -27.10 17.57
N LEU A 94 -12.29 -26.86 16.99
CA LEU A 94 -12.86 -25.52 16.77
C LEU A 94 -11.89 -24.54 16.08
N GLY A 95 -11.09 -25.05 15.14
CA GLY A 95 -10.09 -24.28 14.41
C GLY A 95 -8.82 -23.94 15.20
N ILE A 96 -8.67 -24.44 16.43
CA ILE A 96 -7.46 -24.32 17.25
C ILE A 96 -6.67 -25.63 17.20
N GLN A 97 -5.35 -25.53 17.04
CA GLN A 97 -4.47 -26.70 17.20
C GLN A 97 -4.17 -26.91 18.68
N LEU A 98 -4.63 -28.03 19.24
CA LEU A 98 -4.36 -28.43 20.62
C LEU A 98 -3.23 -29.45 20.60
N ASP A 99 -2.07 -29.11 21.17
CA ASP A 99 -1.00 -30.09 21.41
C ASP A 99 -1.13 -30.71 22.81
N ALA A 100 -0.56 -31.91 22.97
CA ALA A 100 -0.63 -32.70 24.20
C ALA A 100 -0.08 -31.98 25.46
N ARG A 101 0.68 -30.89 25.27
CA ARG A 101 1.27 -30.07 26.33
C ARG A 101 0.64 -28.67 26.44
N LEU A 102 -0.39 -28.38 25.64
CA LEU A 102 -1.07 -27.08 25.59
C LEU A 102 -0.09 -25.91 25.42
N THR A 103 0.94 -26.11 24.57
CA THR A 103 1.92 -25.07 24.22
C THR A 103 1.43 -24.17 23.09
N PHE A 104 0.46 -24.61 22.28
CA PHE A 104 -0.13 -23.92 21.14
C PHE A 104 0.89 -23.45 20.08
N ASN A 105 2.08 -24.06 20.05
CA ASN A 105 3.12 -23.70 19.10
C ASN A 105 2.67 -23.97 17.66
N ASP A 106 2.07 -25.14 17.42
CA ASP A 106 1.57 -25.52 16.09
C ASP A 106 0.38 -24.65 15.66
N HIS A 107 -0.46 -24.22 16.62
CA HIS A 107 -1.53 -23.25 16.37
C HIS A 107 -0.97 -21.93 15.83
N LEU A 108 0.03 -21.37 16.51
CA LEU A 108 0.65 -20.11 16.10
C LEU A 108 1.43 -20.25 14.79
N ILE A 109 2.02 -21.41 14.49
CA ILE A 109 2.64 -21.69 13.19
C ILE A 109 1.58 -21.70 12.08
N ALA A 110 0.49 -22.45 12.26
CA ALA A 110 -0.60 -22.53 11.28
C ALA A 110 -1.26 -21.15 11.06
N ALA A 111 -1.54 -20.41 12.14
CA ALA A 111 -2.08 -19.06 12.08
C ALA A 111 -1.12 -18.10 11.35
N SER A 112 0.20 -18.22 11.62
CA SER A 112 1.23 -17.44 10.93
C SER A 112 1.27 -17.74 9.43
N GLU A 113 1.20 -19.00 9.03
CA GLU A 113 1.20 -19.36 7.61
C GLU A 113 -0.03 -18.84 6.87
N LYS A 114 -1.21 -18.94 7.50
CA LYS A 114 -2.46 -18.37 6.99
C LYS A 114 -2.36 -16.85 6.87
N ALA A 115 -1.90 -16.17 7.92
CA ALA A 115 -1.69 -14.73 7.93
C ALA A 115 -0.68 -14.29 6.86
N SER A 116 0.41 -15.03 6.66
CA SER A 116 1.42 -14.74 5.65
C SER A 116 0.87 -14.84 4.22
N LYS A 117 0.03 -15.85 3.94
CA LYS A 117 -0.64 -16.01 2.63
C LYS A 117 -1.57 -14.82 2.35
N VAL A 118 -2.42 -14.46 3.32
CA VAL A 118 -3.34 -13.32 3.21
C VAL A 118 -2.58 -11.98 3.09
N ALA A 119 -1.54 -11.79 3.91
CA ALA A 119 -0.65 -10.63 3.85
C ALA A 119 0.05 -10.51 2.48
N GLY A 120 0.42 -11.64 1.88
CA GLY A 120 0.98 -11.70 0.54
C GLY A 120 -0.02 -11.26 -0.53
N ALA A 121 -1.23 -11.81 -0.52
CA ALA A 121 -2.29 -11.46 -1.47
C ALA A 121 -2.68 -9.97 -1.40
N LEU A 122 -2.85 -9.44 -0.18
CA LEU A 122 -3.22 -8.03 0.03
C LEU A 122 -2.08 -7.04 -0.22
N SER A 123 -0.82 -7.51 -0.27
CA SER A 123 0.35 -6.64 -0.46
C SER A 123 0.34 -5.85 -1.76
N GLN A 124 -0.19 -6.47 -2.82
CA GLN A 124 -0.28 -5.90 -4.17
C GLN A 124 -1.16 -4.65 -4.21
N ILE A 125 -2.15 -4.56 -3.31
CA ILE A 125 -3.13 -3.46 -3.26
C ILE A 125 -2.61 -2.30 -2.39
N MET A 126 -1.49 -2.48 -1.68
CA MET A 126 -0.96 -1.49 -0.72
C MET A 126 0.53 -1.20 -0.95
N PRO A 127 0.90 -0.57 -2.08
CA PRO A 127 2.29 -0.24 -2.37
C PRO A 127 2.88 0.76 -1.36
N THR A 128 4.16 0.63 -1.05
CA THR A 128 4.84 1.48 -0.04
C THR A 128 4.90 2.95 -0.45
N ILE A 129 5.02 3.24 -1.75
CA ILE A 129 5.07 4.59 -2.33
C ILE A 129 3.79 4.79 -3.14
N GLY A 130 3.12 5.93 -2.98
CA GLY A 130 1.88 6.26 -3.70
C GLY A 130 0.65 5.41 -3.33
N GLY A 131 0.75 4.52 -2.34
CA GLY A 131 -0.35 3.69 -1.88
C GLY A 131 -1.30 4.36 -0.87
N PRO A 132 -2.27 3.61 -0.31
CA PRO A 132 -3.29 4.15 0.59
C PRO A 132 -2.70 4.83 1.84
N ARG A 133 -3.41 5.82 2.40
CA ARG A 133 -3.02 6.46 3.68
C ARG A 133 -3.01 5.46 4.83
N SER A 134 -2.25 5.76 5.89
CA SER A 134 -2.11 4.92 7.09
C SER A 134 -3.46 4.49 7.68
N SER A 135 -4.48 5.36 7.68
CA SER A 135 -5.84 5.05 8.13
C SER A 135 -6.48 3.90 7.35
N ARG A 136 -6.34 3.86 6.02
CA ARG A 136 -6.83 2.76 5.17
C ARG A 136 -5.99 1.49 5.34
N ARG A 137 -4.69 1.64 5.58
CA ARG A 137 -3.79 0.49 5.85
C ARG A 137 -4.03 -0.17 7.20
N ARG A 138 -4.68 0.48 8.16
CA ARG A 138 -5.11 -0.17 9.41
C ARG A 138 -6.11 -1.29 9.18
N LEU A 139 -6.95 -1.21 8.14
CA LEU A 139 -7.85 -2.32 7.78
C LEU A 139 -7.05 -3.60 7.46
N TYR A 140 -5.91 -3.45 6.78
CA TYR A 140 -5.01 -4.57 6.53
C TYR A 140 -4.41 -5.14 7.82
N ALA A 141 -4.02 -4.29 8.77
CA ALA A 141 -3.59 -4.75 10.08
C ALA A 141 -4.69 -5.52 10.82
N ASN A 142 -5.92 -4.99 10.86
CA ASN A 142 -7.05 -5.65 11.50
C ASN A 142 -7.35 -7.04 10.90
N VAL A 143 -7.23 -7.21 9.58
CA VAL A 143 -7.39 -8.53 8.94
C VAL A 143 -6.32 -9.50 9.43
N ILE A 144 -5.06 -9.08 9.45
CA ILE A 144 -3.96 -9.93 9.93
C ILE A 144 -4.10 -10.24 11.43
N ASP A 145 -4.48 -9.26 12.25
CA ASP A 145 -4.70 -9.40 13.68
C ASP A 145 -5.84 -10.37 13.97
N SER A 146 -6.91 -10.35 13.16
CA SER A 146 -8.03 -11.29 13.29
C SER A 146 -7.59 -12.75 13.12
N ILE A 147 -6.61 -13.01 12.25
CA ILE A 147 -6.05 -14.34 12.02
C ILE A 147 -5.08 -14.72 13.14
N LEU A 148 -4.13 -13.84 13.47
CA LEU A 148 -3.10 -14.13 14.46
C LEU A 148 -3.64 -14.23 15.89
N LEU A 149 -4.68 -13.45 16.22
CA LEU A 149 -5.32 -13.42 17.54
C LEU A 149 -6.54 -14.35 17.63
N TYR A 150 -6.74 -15.22 16.64
CA TYR A 150 -7.79 -16.24 16.71
C TYR A 150 -7.49 -17.22 17.84
N GLY A 151 -8.45 -17.41 18.75
CA GLY A 151 -8.28 -18.22 19.95
C GLY A 151 -7.36 -17.62 21.03
N ALA A 152 -6.99 -16.33 20.93
CA ALA A 152 -6.05 -15.69 21.86
C ALA A 152 -6.35 -15.91 23.36
N PRO A 153 -7.60 -15.85 23.83
CA PRO A 153 -7.89 -16.10 25.24
C PRO A 153 -7.42 -17.47 25.76
N ILE A 154 -7.33 -18.46 24.88
CA ILE A 154 -6.98 -19.84 25.20
C ILE A 154 -5.47 -20.05 25.09
N TRP A 155 -4.84 -19.59 24.00
CA TRP A 155 -3.42 -19.86 23.78
C TRP A 155 -2.49 -18.86 24.48
N SER A 156 -2.95 -17.65 24.84
CA SER A 156 -2.07 -16.64 25.45
C SER A 156 -1.59 -17.03 26.86
N CYS A 157 -2.34 -17.88 27.57
CA CYS A 157 -1.95 -18.39 28.88
C CYS A 157 -1.05 -19.64 28.80
N GLY A 158 -0.96 -20.30 27.64
CA GLY A 158 -0.20 -21.54 27.41
C GLY A 158 1.28 -21.32 27.04
N LEU A 159 1.96 -20.36 27.67
CA LEU A 159 3.25 -19.73 27.28
C LEU A 159 4.52 -20.61 27.20
N GLY A 160 4.41 -21.87 26.79
CA GLY A 160 5.52 -22.62 26.18
C GLY A 160 5.87 -22.14 24.75
N ALA A 161 4.97 -21.41 24.10
CA ALA A 161 4.97 -21.07 22.67
C ALA A 161 6.00 -20.00 22.19
N ARG A 162 7.19 -19.87 22.81
CA ARG A 162 8.14 -18.79 22.45
C ARG A 162 8.53 -18.81 20.95
N ALA A 163 8.58 -19.98 20.32
CA ALA A 163 8.92 -20.09 18.91
C ALA A 163 7.77 -19.65 17.99
N GLY A 164 6.56 -20.17 18.20
CA GLY A 164 5.35 -19.79 17.48
C GLY A 164 5.02 -18.31 17.61
N LEU A 165 5.12 -17.75 18.83
CA LEU A 165 4.86 -16.33 19.07
C LEU A 165 5.84 -15.43 18.30
N ARG A 166 7.14 -15.76 18.30
CA ARG A 166 8.14 -15.00 17.51
C ARG A 166 7.83 -15.02 16.00
N ARG A 167 7.31 -16.13 15.48
CA ARG A 167 6.91 -16.23 14.07
C ARG A 167 5.69 -15.35 13.77
N ALA A 168 4.70 -15.37 14.66
CA ALA A 168 3.52 -14.52 14.56
C ALA A 168 3.88 -13.03 14.67
N GLU A 169 4.74 -12.65 15.61
CA GLU A 169 5.26 -11.30 15.78
C GLU A 169 6.05 -10.81 14.56
N ALA A 170 6.80 -11.69 13.89
CA ALA A 170 7.50 -11.33 12.66
C ALA A 170 6.55 -10.92 11.53
N ILE A 171 5.39 -11.58 11.42
CA ILE A 171 4.34 -11.23 10.45
C ILE A 171 3.62 -9.97 10.89
N HIS A 172 3.23 -9.89 12.15
CA HIS A 172 2.58 -8.71 12.73
C HIS A 172 3.42 -7.44 12.56
N ARG A 173 4.75 -7.52 12.77
CA ARG A 173 5.67 -6.42 12.50
C ARG A 173 5.71 -6.03 11.03
N ARG A 174 5.80 -6.99 10.09
CA ARG A 174 5.76 -6.66 8.65
C ARG A 174 4.48 -5.91 8.30
N THR A 175 3.38 -6.28 8.95
CA THR A 175 2.12 -5.59 8.81
C THR A 175 2.15 -4.17 9.34
N CYS A 176 2.69 -3.96 10.54
CA CYS A 176 2.87 -2.62 11.12
C CYS A 176 3.81 -1.74 10.26
N LEU A 177 4.90 -2.30 9.74
CA LEU A 177 5.79 -1.59 8.79
C LEU A 177 5.02 -1.12 7.56
N ARG A 178 4.09 -1.93 7.03
CA ARG A 178 3.24 -1.51 5.90
C ARG A 178 2.29 -0.38 6.28
N VAL A 179 1.69 -0.41 7.48
CA VAL A 179 0.79 0.66 7.97
C VAL A 179 1.49 2.01 7.93
N ILE A 180 2.78 2.05 8.30
CA ILE A 180 3.59 3.28 8.34
C ILE A 180 4.44 3.51 7.08
N SER A 181 4.31 2.68 6.05
CA SER A 181 5.23 2.67 4.89
C SER A 181 6.73 2.58 5.26
N GLY A 182 7.03 1.99 6.40
CA GLY A 182 8.34 1.94 7.03
C GLY A 182 9.30 0.96 6.36
N ARG A 183 10.60 1.15 6.59
CA ARG A 183 11.66 0.28 6.06
C ARG A 183 11.97 -0.88 7.01
N PRO A 184 12.48 -2.03 6.51
CA PRO A 184 12.78 -3.21 7.32
C PRO A 184 13.80 -3.02 8.46
N HIS A 185 14.54 -1.91 8.51
CA HIS A 185 15.56 -1.64 9.52
C HIS A 185 15.00 -1.08 10.84
N LEU A 186 13.73 -0.66 10.90
CA LEU A 186 13.15 -0.16 12.15
C LEU A 186 13.03 -1.28 13.19
N SER A 187 13.37 -0.99 14.45
CA SER A 187 13.18 -1.96 15.55
C SER A 187 11.71 -2.37 15.72
N TYR A 188 11.45 -3.54 16.33
CA TYR A 188 10.09 -4.00 16.64
C TYR A 188 9.34 -2.95 17.46
N ASP A 189 9.94 -2.50 18.55
CA ASP A 189 9.32 -1.56 19.49
C ASP A 189 8.96 -0.23 18.81
N ALA A 190 9.90 0.36 18.07
CA ALA A 190 9.64 1.59 17.32
C ALA A 190 8.57 1.39 16.23
N THR A 191 8.54 0.21 15.58
CA THR A 191 7.55 -0.10 14.55
C THR A 191 6.13 -0.08 15.13
N TYR A 192 5.93 -0.73 16.29
CA TYR A 192 4.63 -0.77 16.96
C TYR A 192 4.17 0.62 17.38
N VAL A 193 5.06 1.42 17.96
CA VAL A 193 4.74 2.79 18.42
C VAL A 193 4.33 3.65 17.23
N LEU A 194 5.13 3.69 16.16
CA LEU A 194 4.84 4.49 14.97
C LEU A 194 3.55 4.04 14.26
N ALA A 195 3.25 2.74 14.27
CA ALA A 195 2.00 2.22 13.71
C ALA A 195 0.78 2.52 14.59
N SER A 196 0.99 2.94 15.84
CA SER A 196 -0.05 3.07 16.88
C SER A 196 -0.79 1.75 17.10
N ILE A 197 -0.06 0.62 17.02
CA ILE A 197 -0.62 -0.73 17.19
C ILE A 197 0.19 -1.43 18.29
N PRO A 198 -0.42 -1.89 19.39
CA PRO A 198 0.30 -2.59 20.46
C PRO A 198 0.95 -3.89 19.96
N PRO A 199 2.06 -4.34 20.58
CA PRO A 199 2.67 -5.64 20.32
C PRO A 199 1.65 -6.80 20.39
N LEU A 200 1.80 -7.80 19.51
CA LEU A 200 0.87 -8.92 19.37
C LEU A 200 0.64 -9.66 20.70
N ALA A 201 1.70 -9.88 21.49
CA ALA A 201 1.61 -10.53 22.80
C ALA A 201 0.70 -9.74 23.76
N LEU A 202 0.82 -8.42 23.79
CA LEU A 202 -0.02 -7.56 24.63
C LEU A 202 -1.49 -7.54 24.16
N LEU A 203 -1.72 -7.60 22.84
CA LEU A 203 -3.07 -7.75 22.29
C LEU A 203 -3.70 -9.11 22.62
N ALA A 204 -2.90 -10.17 22.65
CA ALA A 204 -3.36 -11.50 23.06
C ALA A 204 -3.72 -11.53 24.55
N ASP A 205 -2.87 -10.96 25.40
CA ASP A 205 -3.13 -10.83 26.83
C ASP A 205 -4.39 -9.99 27.10
N GLU A 206 -4.60 -8.90 26.34
CA GLU A 206 -5.81 -8.08 26.44
C GLU A 206 -7.07 -8.90 26.16
N ARG A 207 -7.08 -9.70 25.09
CA ARG A 207 -8.21 -10.58 24.76
C ARG A 207 -8.45 -11.63 25.83
N SER A 208 -7.39 -12.17 26.43
CA SER A 208 -7.51 -13.13 27.53
C SER A 208 -8.13 -12.51 28.79
N ARG A 209 -7.67 -11.33 29.19
CA ARG A 209 -8.26 -10.59 30.32
C ARG A 209 -9.72 -10.21 30.07
N LEU A 210 -10.03 -9.78 28.85
CA LEU A 210 -11.41 -9.49 28.44
C LEU A 210 -12.32 -10.73 28.46
N HIS A 211 -11.80 -11.91 28.09
CA HIS A 211 -12.60 -13.13 28.14
C HIS A 211 -12.94 -13.55 29.58
N GLN A 212 -12.04 -13.31 30.54
CA GLN A 212 -12.27 -13.60 31.96
C GLN A 212 -13.28 -12.65 32.61
N ARG A 213 -13.38 -11.41 32.11
CA ARG A 213 -14.33 -10.40 32.56
C ARG A 213 -15.54 -10.41 31.62
N HIS A 214 -16.59 -11.17 31.96
CA HIS A 214 -17.81 -11.34 31.15
C HIS A 214 -18.68 -10.06 30.94
N HIS A 215 -18.10 -8.85 30.90
CA HIS A 215 -18.80 -7.55 30.82
C HIS A 215 -18.28 -6.67 29.66
N GLU A 216 -19.18 -6.04 28.90
CA GLU A 216 -18.80 -5.20 27.74
C GLU A 216 -18.09 -3.89 28.13
N ASP A 217 -18.40 -3.35 29.33
CA ASP A 217 -17.83 -2.09 29.83
C ASP A 217 -16.32 -2.18 30.17
N ALA A 218 -15.78 -3.40 30.33
CA ALA A 218 -14.38 -3.60 30.69
C ALA A 218 -13.39 -3.31 29.53
N ARG A 219 -13.87 -3.13 28.28
CA ARG A 219 -13.00 -2.93 27.11
C ARG A 219 -12.10 -1.71 27.21
N ALA A 220 -12.63 -0.59 27.68
CA ALA A 220 -11.87 0.64 27.82
C ALA A 220 -10.79 0.49 28.89
N GLU A 221 -11.14 -0.07 30.05
CA GLU A 221 -10.21 -0.32 31.16
C GLU A 221 -9.08 -1.27 30.75
N GLU A 222 -9.41 -2.37 30.08
CA GLU A 222 -8.42 -3.35 29.64
C GLU A 222 -7.49 -2.78 28.57
N ARG A 223 -8.00 -1.94 27.66
CA ARG A 223 -7.15 -1.18 26.73
C ARG A 223 -6.21 -0.26 27.48
N GLN A 224 -6.67 0.41 28.54
CA GLN A 224 -5.81 1.28 29.35
C GLN A 224 -4.72 0.50 30.07
N GLU A 225 -5.02 -0.69 30.56
CA GLU A 225 -4.02 -1.60 31.16
C GLU A 225 -2.99 -2.07 30.11
N THR A 226 -3.43 -2.43 28.90
CA THR A 226 -2.54 -2.77 27.79
C THR A 226 -1.60 -1.60 27.44
N LEU A 227 -2.12 -0.37 27.39
CA LEU A 227 -1.31 0.82 27.13
C LEU A 227 -0.27 1.08 28.23
N LYS A 228 -0.62 0.88 29.51
CA LYS A 228 0.33 0.99 30.63
C LYS A 228 1.47 -0.02 30.53
N ARG A 229 1.14 -1.28 30.23
CA ARG A 229 2.13 -2.34 30.02
C ARG A 229 3.02 -2.05 28.83
N TRP A 230 2.43 -1.57 27.74
CA TRP A 230 3.17 -1.20 26.55
C TRP A 230 4.12 -0.02 26.81
N GLN A 231 3.66 1.03 27.50
CA GLN A 231 4.49 2.16 27.94
C GLN A 231 5.68 1.67 28.77
N SER A 232 5.43 0.78 29.74
CA SER A 232 6.49 0.21 30.57
C SER A 232 7.52 -0.59 29.76
N GLN A 233 7.09 -1.33 28.72
CA GLN A 233 8.00 -2.01 27.79
C GLN A 233 8.79 -1.02 26.94
N TRP A 234 8.17 0.09 26.53
CA TRP A 234 8.80 1.11 25.70
C TRP A 234 9.88 1.89 26.44
N ASP A 235 9.61 2.27 27.69
CA ASP A 235 10.57 3.00 28.52
C ASP A 235 11.83 2.17 28.83
N ARG A 236 11.63 0.85 29.04
CA ARG A 236 12.71 -0.09 29.36
C ARG A 236 13.46 -0.61 28.14
N SER A 237 12.93 -0.48 26.93
CA SER A 237 13.58 -1.05 25.75
C SER A 237 14.88 -0.32 25.42
N PRO A 238 15.99 -1.06 25.18
CA PRO A 238 17.21 -0.47 24.64
C PRO A 238 17.11 -0.22 23.13
N LYS A 239 16.06 -0.71 22.45
CA LYS A 239 15.86 -0.57 21.01
C LYS A 239 14.90 0.59 20.71
N GLY A 240 15.12 1.29 19.59
CA GLY A 240 14.26 2.39 19.18
C GLY A 240 14.41 3.69 20.01
N ARG A 241 15.53 3.85 20.74
CA ARG A 241 15.75 5.00 21.64
C ARG A 241 15.59 6.37 20.99
N TRP A 242 15.95 6.49 19.70
CA TRP A 242 15.75 7.74 18.97
C TRP A 242 14.26 8.06 18.79
N THR A 243 13.44 7.07 18.46
CA THR A 243 11.97 7.20 18.41
C THR A 243 11.39 7.45 19.80
N HIS A 244 11.94 6.85 20.87
CA HIS A 244 11.49 7.11 22.26
C HIS A 244 11.69 8.57 22.67
N ARG A 245 12.81 9.20 22.26
CA ARG A 245 13.04 10.63 22.48
C ARG A 245 11.97 11.51 21.84
N LEU A 246 11.45 11.11 20.67
CA LEU A 246 10.40 11.84 19.95
C LEU A 246 9.00 11.52 20.46
N ILE A 247 8.77 10.27 20.85
CA ILE A 247 7.49 9.74 21.29
C ILE A 247 7.69 9.05 22.65
N PRO A 248 7.87 9.81 23.73
CA PRO A 248 8.11 9.23 25.06
C PRO A 248 6.82 8.67 25.67
N ASN A 249 5.66 9.23 25.32
CA ASN A 249 4.35 8.80 25.83
C ASN A 249 3.49 8.21 24.71
N ILE A 250 3.17 6.93 24.83
CA ILE A 250 2.40 6.18 23.84
C ILE A 250 0.92 6.58 23.85
N ARG A 251 0.35 6.81 25.04
CA ARG A 251 -1.07 7.18 25.16
C ARG A 251 -1.33 8.49 24.45
N SER A 252 -0.53 9.51 24.74
CA SER A 252 -0.66 10.81 24.06
C SER A 252 -0.48 10.65 22.56
N TRP A 253 0.49 9.86 22.09
CA TRP A 253 0.69 9.60 20.65
C TRP A 253 -0.51 8.96 19.95
N ILE A 254 -1.22 8.05 20.62
CA ILE A 254 -2.40 7.37 20.07
C ILE A 254 -3.62 8.31 20.10
N GLU A 255 -3.78 9.07 21.18
CA GLU A 255 -4.94 9.96 21.41
C GLU A 255 -4.81 11.29 20.64
N SER A 256 -3.60 11.70 20.27
CA SER A 256 -3.32 12.91 19.49
C SER A 256 -3.87 12.82 18.06
N ARG A 257 -5.02 13.47 17.79
CA ARG A 257 -5.39 13.85 16.42
C ARG A 257 -4.47 14.98 15.92
N HIS A 258 -3.32 14.63 15.35
CA HIS A 258 -2.36 15.47 14.58
C HIS A 258 -1.87 16.82 15.16
N GLY A 259 -2.56 17.50 16.08
CA GLY A 259 -2.24 18.86 16.55
C GLY A 259 -1.45 18.93 17.86
N GLU A 260 -1.58 17.96 18.76
CA GLU A 260 -0.90 17.98 20.08
C GLU A 260 0.55 17.49 20.05
N LEU A 261 0.91 16.76 18.99
CA LEU A 261 2.20 16.11 18.80
C LEU A 261 3.40 17.07 18.84
N LEU A 262 3.19 18.30 18.37
CA LEU A 262 4.24 19.33 18.35
C LEU A 262 4.42 19.97 19.74
N GLY A 263 3.33 20.08 20.53
CA GLY A 263 3.37 20.60 21.89
C GLY A 263 4.15 19.70 22.86
N SER A 264 3.98 18.39 22.78
CA SER A 264 4.69 17.43 23.64
C SER A 264 6.17 17.26 23.30
N ALA A 265 6.59 17.64 22.09
CA ALA A 265 7.99 17.65 21.65
C ALA A 265 8.74 18.95 22.01
N GLN A 266 8.15 19.83 22.84
CA GLN A 266 8.60 21.21 23.09
C GLN A 266 8.72 22.08 21.82
N LEU A 267 8.15 21.63 20.69
CA LEU A 267 8.06 22.40 19.47
C LEU A 267 6.82 23.31 19.58
N LYS A 268 6.96 24.43 20.29
CA LYS A 268 5.95 25.49 20.29
C LYS A 268 5.78 26.00 18.85
N LEU A 269 4.71 25.59 18.18
CA LEU A 269 4.27 26.23 16.93
C LEU A 269 3.86 27.67 17.24
N GLY A 270 4.74 28.62 16.92
CA GLY A 270 4.57 30.03 17.23
C GLY A 270 3.80 30.85 16.20
N LYS A 271 3.36 30.26 15.07
CA LYS A 271 2.70 30.99 13.97
C LYS A 271 1.55 30.17 13.41
N TRP A 272 0.35 30.38 13.94
CA TRP A 272 -0.89 29.81 13.42
C TRP A 272 -1.50 30.77 12.41
N ALA A 273 -1.99 30.24 11.29
CA ALA A 273 -2.80 31.02 10.36
C ALA A 273 -3.85 30.13 9.72
N ALA A 274 -5.05 30.67 9.55
CA ALA A 274 -6.19 29.96 9.01
C ALA A 274 -6.97 30.89 8.07
N ASN A 275 -7.53 30.30 7.01
CA ASN A 275 -8.48 30.98 6.12
C ASN A 275 -9.88 31.11 6.75
N ASP A 276 -10.20 30.30 7.76
CA ASP A 276 -11.42 30.40 8.56
C ASP A 276 -11.10 30.95 9.97
N PRO A 277 -11.61 32.15 10.32
CA PRO A 277 -11.45 32.74 11.66
C PRO A 277 -11.98 31.87 12.79
N ALA A 278 -12.95 30.99 12.53
CA ALA A 278 -13.50 30.08 13.53
C ALA A 278 -12.46 29.07 14.06
N LEU A 279 -11.40 28.81 13.29
CA LEU A 279 -10.31 27.91 13.67
C LEU A 279 -9.28 28.56 14.59
N LEU A 280 -9.36 29.88 14.80
CA LEU A 280 -8.40 30.68 15.59
C LEU A 280 -8.94 31.09 16.98
N ARG A 281 -10.12 30.59 17.38
CA ARG A 281 -10.95 31.03 18.54
C ARG A 281 -10.30 31.05 19.93
N SER A 282 -9.01 30.73 20.13
CA SER A 282 -8.39 30.71 21.45
C SER A 282 -6.97 31.28 21.56
N ARG A 283 -6.40 31.89 20.51
CA ARG A 283 -5.03 32.44 20.56
C ARG A 283 -4.91 33.71 19.72
N GLU A 284 -3.93 34.55 20.08
CA GLU A 284 -3.64 35.87 19.50
C GLU A 284 -3.90 35.95 17.99
N THR A 285 -4.55 37.05 17.57
CA THR A 285 -4.86 37.36 16.19
C THR A 285 -3.60 37.28 15.34
N PRO A 286 -3.50 36.34 14.37
CA PRO A 286 -2.32 36.28 13.53
C PRO A 286 -2.31 37.46 12.55
N ASP A 287 -1.11 37.89 12.15
CA ASP A 287 -0.88 38.90 11.12
C ASP A 287 -1.74 38.62 9.87
N ASP A 288 -2.30 39.65 9.24
CA ASP A 288 -3.13 39.54 8.03
C ASP A 288 -2.40 38.87 6.84
N VAL A 289 -1.06 38.73 6.93
CA VAL A 289 -0.20 38.16 5.90
C VAL A 289 0.83 37.23 6.53
N VAL A 290 0.95 36.01 6.01
CA VAL A 290 1.79 34.95 6.59
C VAL A 290 2.93 34.62 5.64
N SER A 291 4.16 34.78 6.09
CA SER A 291 5.32 34.33 5.30
C SER A 291 5.35 32.81 5.24
N VAL A 292 5.40 32.25 4.03
CA VAL A 292 5.52 30.81 3.79
C VAL A 292 7.00 30.50 3.66
N ASN A 293 7.55 29.77 4.62
CA ASN A 293 8.95 29.32 4.53
C ASN A 293 8.97 27.93 3.88
N LEU A 294 9.36 27.88 2.60
CA LEU A 294 9.34 26.64 1.82
C LEU A 294 10.66 25.85 1.90
N ASP A 295 11.75 26.42 2.46
CA ASP A 295 13.00 25.73 2.79
C ASP A 295 13.78 26.50 3.90
N GLU A 296 14.48 25.79 4.80
CA GLU A 296 15.36 26.39 5.83
C GLU A 296 16.63 27.05 5.26
N ALA A 297 16.78 27.15 3.94
CA ALA A 297 17.92 27.75 3.26
C ALA A 297 17.55 29.07 2.55
N GLN A 298 17.91 30.18 3.21
CA GLN A 298 17.98 31.56 2.70
C GLN A 298 16.67 32.26 2.27
N SER A 299 16.53 33.49 2.77
CA SER A 299 15.50 34.46 2.41
C SER A 299 15.60 34.86 0.92
N ALA A 300 15.00 34.05 0.06
CA ALA A 300 14.92 34.27 -1.38
C ALA A 300 13.43 34.16 -1.76
N LEU A 301 12.88 35.23 -2.32
CA LEU A 301 11.45 35.50 -2.57
C LEU A 301 10.51 35.05 -1.44
N GLY A 302 10.09 36.03 -0.62
CA GLY A 302 9.08 35.80 0.41
C GLY A 302 7.72 35.51 -0.21
N VAL A 303 7.46 34.25 -0.57
CA VAL A 303 6.10 33.79 -0.85
C VAL A 303 5.30 34.04 0.41
N ARG A 304 4.25 34.84 0.28
CA ARG A 304 3.32 35.10 1.39
C ARG A 304 1.98 34.51 1.06
N TRP A 305 1.37 33.91 2.06
CA TRP A 305 -0.01 33.46 2.01
C TRP A 305 -0.91 34.56 2.56
N LEU A 306 -1.99 34.85 1.85
CA LEU A 306 -3.08 35.73 2.25
C LEU A 306 -4.25 34.85 2.72
N PRO A 307 -4.39 34.58 4.03
CA PRO A 307 -5.34 33.58 4.51
C PRO A 307 -6.80 33.90 4.15
N ARG A 308 -7.17 35.19 4.20
CA ARG A 308 -8.55 35.63 3.89
C ARG A 308 -8.94 35.44 2.42
N ARG A 309 -7.98 35.59 1.49
CA ARG A 309 -8.17 35.45 0.04
C ARG A 309 -7.83 34.04 -0.46
N ASP A 310 -7.24 33.25 0.42
CA ASP A 310 -6.71 31.92 0.18
C ASP A 310 -5.75 31.84 -1.03
N SER A 311 -4.84 32.81 -1.12
CA SER A 311 -3.93 32.97 -2.24
C SER A 311 -2.49 33.20 -1.80
N PHE A 312 -1.55 32.83 -2.67
CA PHE A 312 -0.14 33.13 -2.52
C PHE A 312 0.22 34.36 -3.35
N ILE A 313 1.08 35.20 -2.79
CA ILE A 313 1.69 36.35 -3.46
C ILE A 313 3.20 36.27 -3.30
N PHE A 314 3.91 36.96 -4.18
CA PHE A 314 5.36 37.15 -4.07
C PHE A 314 5.65 38.52 -3.49
N VAL A 315 6.71 38.63 -2.68
CA VAL A 315 7.17 39.94 -2.21
C VAL A 315 8.59 40.18 -2.70
N HIS A 316 8.74 41.25 -3.49
CA HIS A 316 10.03 41.77 -3.86
C HIS A 316 10.55 42.72 -2.78
N HIS A 317 11.73 42.44 -2.24
CA HIS A 317 12.42 43.33 -1.31
C HIS A 317 13.39 44.22 -2.08
N ALA A 318 12.96 45.45 -2.38
CA ALA A 318 13.77 46.45 -3.06
C ALA A 318 15.15 46.59 -2.38
N GLN A 319 16.21 46.52 -3.16
CA GLN A 319 17.57 46.76 -2.69
C GLN A 319 17.97 48.20 -3.03
N PRO A 320 18.81 48.85 -2.19
CA PRO A 320 19.33 50.16 -2.52
C PRO A 320 20.05 50.10 -3.88
N GLU A 321 19.79 51.11 -4.72
CA GLU A 321 20.46 51.23 -5.99
C GLU A 321 21.96 51.32 -5.79
N LYS A 322 22.71 50.56 -6.59
CA LYS A 322 24.17 50.60 -6.56
C LYS A 322 24.66 51.42 -7.73
N THR A 323 25.68 52.22 -7.47
CA THR A 323 26.35 53.04 -8.49
C THR A 323 27.08 52.17 -9.52
N ILE A 324 27.50 50.96 -9.13
CA ILE A 324 28.19 50.01 -10.01
C ILE A 324 27.60 48.60 -9.78
N TYR A 325 27.30 47.91 -10.88
CA TYR A 325 26.93 46.50 -10.89
C TYR A 325 28.08 45.67 -11.43
N ILE A 326 28.43 44.59 -10.72
CA ILE A 326 29.41 43.59 -11.13
C ILE A 326 28.73 42.23 -11.20
N LYS A 327 29.33 41.28 -11.93
CA LYS A 327 28.80 39.92 -12.12
C LYS A 327 28.44 39.22 -10.80
N ARG A 328 29.24 39.40 -9.73
CA ARG A 328 28.95 38.85 -8.40
C ARG A 328 27.65 39.39 -7.80
N ILE A 329 27.37 40.67 -7.99
CA ILE A 329 26.14 41.33 -7.51
C ILE A 329 24.93 40.79 -8.28
N VAL A 330 25.04 40.70 -9.60
CA VAL A 330 23.98 40.15 -10.47
C VAL A 330 23.63 38.73 -10.06
N LEU A 331 24.64 37.86 -9.93
CA LEU A 331 24.43 36.48 -9.47
C LEU A 331 23.74 36.44 -8.10
N ALA A 332 24.18 37.26 -7.15
CA ALA A 332 23.59 37.32 -5.81
C ALA A 332 22.12 37.78 -5.83
N GLU A 333 21.77 38.75 -6.67
CA GLU A 333 20.39 39.23 -6.82
C GLU A 333 19.50 38.21 -7.56
N VAL A 334 20.00 37.57 -8.62
CA VAL A 334 19.29 36.49 -9.34
C VAL A 334 19.06 35.27 -8.44
N SER A 335 20.04 34.92 -7.60
CA SER A 335 19.91 33.78 -6.68
C SER A 335 18.86 33.99 -5.60
N ARG A 336 18.44 35.24 -5.36
CA ARG A 336 17.30 35.57 -4.46
C ARG A 336 15.94 35.37 -5.13
N LEU A 337 15.89 35.18 -6.45
CA LEU A 337 14.68 34.81 -7.17
C LEU A 337 14.51 33.28 -7.07
N PHE A 338 14.08 32.82 -5.89
CA PHE A 338 13.81 31.41 -5.62
C PHE A 338 12.34 31.07 -5.87
N ASP A 339 12.10 30.01 -6.63
CA ASP A 339 10.76 29.55 -7.01
C ASP A 339 10.72 28.01 -7.02
N PRO A 340 10.47 27.40 -5.86
CA PRO A 340 10.50 25.94 -5.73
C PRO A 340 9.35 25.27 -6.48
N LEU A 341 8.30 26.02 -6.84
CA LEU A 341 7.09 25.51 -7.48
C LEU A 341 6.97 25.89 -8.97
N GLY A 342 7.90 26.69 -9.47
CA GLY A 342 7.99 27.08 -10.88
C GLY A 342 6.98 28.14 -11.34
N TRP A 343 6.27 28.79 -10.41
CA TRP A 343 5.24 29.80 -10.66
C TRP A 343 5.71 31.08 -11.38
N ILE A 344 6.96 31.49 -11.19
CA ILE A 344 7.59 32.65 -11.82
C ILE A 344 8.77 32.23 -12.71
N SER A 345 8.78 30.97 -13.18
CA SER A 345 9.80 30.44 -14.09
C SER A 345 10.11 31.36 -15.27
N PRO A 346 9.13 32.01 -15.96
CA PRO A 346 9.44 32.94 -17.05
C PRO A 346 10.38 34.08 -16.63
N ILE A 347 10.22 34.60 -15.41
CA ILE A 347 11.03 35.69 -14.87
C ILE A 347 12.43 35.20 -14.50
N ILE A 348 12.53 34.01 -13.88
CA ILE A 348 13.81 33.37 -13.55
C ILE A 348 14.60 33.00 -14.80
N ILE A 349 13.92 32.57 -15.87
CA ILE A 349 14.57 32.26 -17.14
C ILE A 349 15.22 33.52 -17.72
N VAL A 350 14.51 34.66 -17.75
CA VAL A 350 15.09 35.94 -18.20
C VAL A 350 16.31 36.31 -17.36
N ALA A 351 16.23 36.16 -16.03
CA ALA A 351 17.35 36.38 -15.12
C ALA A 351 18.57 35.48 -15.42
N LYS A 352 18.31 34.20 -15.72
CA LYS A 352 19.35 33.20 -16.05
C LYS A 352 19.95 33.43 -17.43
N ILE A 353 19.17 33.92 -18.40
CA ILE A 353 19.67 34.33 -19.72
C ILE A 353 20.62 35.52 -19.55
N LEU A 354 20.24 36.55 -18.78
CA LEU A 354 21.14 37.68 -18.47
C LEU A 354 22.42 37.20 -17.79
N LEU A 355 22.31 36.27 -16.83
CA LEU A 355 23.48 35.69 -16.19
C LEU A 355 24.35 34.95 -17.20
N GLN A 356 23.77 34.14 -18.08
CA GLN A 356 24.46 33.43 -19.17
C GLN A 356 25.19 34.40 -20.11
N ASP A 357 24.57 35.51 -20.48
CA ASP A 357 25.18 36.54 -21.32
C ASP A 357 26.43 37.13 -20.65
N LEU A 358 26.43 37.35 -19.33
CA LEU A 358 27.62 37.77 -18.58
C LEU A 358 28.76 36.74 -18.61
N TRP A 359 28.44 35.44 -18.72
CA TRP A 359 29.45 34.39 -18.85
C TRP A 359 30.01 34.32 -20.27
N LEU A 360 29.16 34.44 -21.28
CA LEU A 360 29.56 34.39 -22.70
C LEU A 360 30.42 35.59 -23.11
N ASN A 361 30.19 36.76 -22.50
CA ASN A 361 31.01 37.95 -22.72
C ASN A 361 32.35 37.95 -21.94
N GLY A 362 32.67 36.88 -21.21
CA GLY A 362 33.97 36.73 -20.54
C GLY A 362 34.22 37.65 -19.34
N LEU A 363 33.19 38.31 -18.82
CA LEU A 363 33.30 39.27 -17.71
C LEU A 363 33.81 38.60 -16.42
N ASP A 364 34.78 39.23 -15.76
CA ASP A 364 35.29 38.76 -14.46
C ASP A 364 34.32 39.11 -13.30
N TRP A 365 34.50 38.50 -12.14
CA TRP A 365 33.59 38.59 -11.00
C TRP A 365 33.40 39.99 -10.44
N ASP A 366 34.47 40.77 -10.44
CA ASP A 366 34.57 42.10 -9.85
C ASP A 366 34.70 43.21 -10.91
N GLU A 367 34.47 42.86 -12.19
CA GLU A 367 34.46 43.78 -13.31
C GLU A 367 33.07 44.46 -13.48
N PRO A 368 33.00 45.79 -13.67
CA PRO A 368 31.74 46.51 -13.89
C PRO A 368 31.01 46.09 -15.17
N LEU A 369 29.68 45.94 -15.08
CA LEU A 369 28.82 45.80 -16.26
C LEU A 369 28.90 47.08 -17.11
N GLN A 370 29.08 46.94 -18.42
CA GLN A 370 29.14 48.04 -19.39
C GLN A 370 28.00 47.93 -20.42
N ASP A 371 27.70 49.06 -21.06
CA ASP A 371 26.85 49.18 -22.26
C ASP A 371 25.46 48.48 -22.16
N GLU A 372 25.17 47.61 -23.12
CA GLU A 372 23.89 46.93 -23.32
C GLU A 372 23.53 45.98 -22.15
N LEU A 373 24.53 45.34 -21.54
CA LEU A 373 24.33 44.41 -20.42
C LEU A 373 23.87 45.14 -19.16
N LEU A 374 24.42 46.33 -18.91
CA LEU A 374 23.99 47.18 -17.79
C LEU A 374 22.55 47.67 -18.00
N THR A 375 22.22 48.10 -19.21
CA THR A 375 20.87 48.58 -19.56
C THR A 375 19.82 47.48 -19.36
N ARG A 376 20.05 46.29 -19.93
CA ARG A 376 19.17 45.12 -19.78
C ARG A 376 19.02 44.67 -18.33
N TRP A 377 20.09 44.76 -17.53
CA TRP A 377 20.04 44.45 -16.10
C TRP A 377 19.18 45.45 -15.33
N ILE A 378 19.33 46.75 -15.58
CA ILE A 378 18.55 47.81 -14.94
C ILE A 378 17.06 47.69 -15.29
N GLU A 379 16.74 47.45 -16.57
CA GLU A 379 15.36 47.22 -17.03
C GLU A 379 14.73 45.98 -16.39
N PHE A 380 15.47 44.87 -16.33
CA PHE A 380 15.00 43.68 -15.64
C PHE A 380 14.74 43.97 -14.16
N LYS A 381 15.67 44.64 -13.48
CA LYS A 381 15.56 44.96 -12.06
C LYS A 381 14.40 45.91 -11.77
N SER A 382 14.14 46.91 -12.62
CA SER A 382 13.03 47.85 -12.46
C SER A 382 11.66 47.18 -12.64
N SER A 383 11.59 46.05 -13.36
CA SER A 383 10.37 45.24 -13.51
C SER A 383 10.08 44.29 -12.34
N LEU A 384 11.07 43.94 -11.52
CA LEU A 384 10.92 42.97 -10.41
C LEU A 384 9.85 43.33 -9.36
N PRO A 385 9.56 44.61 -9.04
CA PRO A 385 8.46 44.94 -8.13
C PRO A 385 7.08 44.44 -8.59
N ASP A 386 6.86 44.32 -9.90
CA ASP A 386 5.58 43.90 -10.48
C ASP A 386 5.23 42.43 -10.19
N ILE A 387 6.21 41.61 -9.79
CA ILE A 387 5.98 40.22 -9.35
C ILE A 387 4.99 40.18 -8.17
N SER A 388 4.94 41.23 -7.36
CA SER A 388 4.01 41.34 -6.23
C SER A 388 2.54 41.45 -6.64
N ARG A 389 2.26 41.68 -7.92
CA ARG A 389 0.90 41.69 -8.49
C ARG A 389 0.42 40.28 -8.86
N ILE A 390 1.31 39.30 -8.89
CA ILE A 390 0.97 37.91 -9.22
C ILE A 390 0.33 37.27 -7.99
N GLU A 391 -0.96 36.91 -8.12
CA GLU A 391 -1.74 36.23 -7.09
C GLU A 391 -2.10 34.82 -7.58
N ILE A 392 -1.74 33.80 -6.79
CA ILE A 392 -1.93 32.39 -7.14
C ILE A 392 -2.91 31.76 -6.13
N PRO A 393 -4.08 31.28 -6.57
CA PRO A 393 -5.01 30.59 -5.69
C PRO A 393 -4.35 29.37 -5.04
N ARG A 394 -4.46 29.21 -3.71
CA ARG A 394 -3.96 28.00 -3.03
C ARG A 394 -4.80 26.77 -3.37
N TRP A 395 -6.08 26.96 -3.68
CA TRP A 395 -7.04 25.91 -4.00
C TRP A 395 -7.60 26.06 -5.41
N PHE A 396 -7.49 25.00 -6.21
CA PHE A 396 -8.14 24.90 -7.50
C PHE A 396 -9.43 24.10 -7.37
N THR A 397 -10.55 24.65 -7.88
CA THR A 397 -11.87 24.00 -7.85
C THR A 397 -12.05 22.93 -8.92
N ARG A 398 -11.09 22.81 -9.85
CA ARG A 398 -11.05 21.78 -10.89
C ARG A 398 -9.66 21.16 -10.95
N MET A 399 -9.62 19.92 -11.42
CA MET A 399 -8.38 19.19 -11.64
C MET A 399 -7.59 19.87 -12.78
N VAL A 400 -6.33 20.21 -12.51
CA VAL A 400 -5.46 20.91 -13.46
C VAL A 400 -4.65 19.88 -14.25
N GLU A 401 -4.41 20.17 -15.53
CA GLU A 401 -3.56 19.37 -16.40
C GLU A 401 -2.08 19.47 -15.98
N GLY A 402 -1.30 18.40 -16.16
CA GLY A 402 0.13 18.38 -15.81
C GLY A 402 0.47 17.95 -14.38
N ILE A 403 -0.53 17.83 -13.48
CA ILE A 403 -0.31 17.23 -12.15
C ILE A 403 -0.23 15.70 -12.30
N SER A 404 0.81 15.08 -11.74
CA SER A 404 1.11 13.66 -11.93
C SER A 404 0.01 12.69 -11.45
N ILE A 405 -0.86 13.13 -10.53
CA ILE A 405 -1.97 12.32 -9.99
C ILE A 405 -3.25 12.38 -10.84
N THR A 406 -3.44 13.47 -11.60
CA THR A 406 -4.64 13.74 -12.40
C THR A 406 -5.09 12.57 -13.28
N PRO A 407 -4.21 11.89 -14.05
CA PRO A 407 -4.62 10.77 -14.90
C PRO A 407 -5.18 9.57 -14.12
N SER A 408 -4.67 9.33 -12.91
CA SER A 408 -5.08 8.17 -12.10
C SER A 408 -6.44 8.40 -11.46
N GLU A 409 -6.69 9.60 -10.93
CA GLU A 409 -7.98 9.97 -10.35
C GLU A 409 -9.08 10.04 -11.42
N PHE A 410 -8.79 10.65 -12.57
CA PHE A 410 -9.74 10.70 -13.69
C PHE A 410 -10.15 9.28 -14.15
N LYS A 411 -9.17 8.38 -14.27
CA LYS A 411 -9.44 6.97 -14.62
C LYS A 411 -10.39 6.29 -13.61
N GLN A 412 -10.22 6.55 -12.32
CA GLN A 412 -11.10 5.97 -11.30
C GLN A 412 -12.53 6.50 -11.43
N ILE A 413 -12.70 7.82 -11.57
CA ILE A 413 -14.01 8.46 -11.73
C ILE A 413 -14.74 7.91 -12.97
N MET A 414 -14.02 7.78 -14.10
CA MET A 414 -14.59 7.23 -15.33
C MET A 414 -14.97 5.76 -15.20
N SER A 415 -14.16 4.96 -14.50
CA SER A 415 -14.48 3.55 -14.22
C SER A 415 -15.72 3.40 -13.35
N GLU A 416 -15.90 4.27 -12.34
CA GLU A 416 -17.09 4.30 -11.48
C GLU A 416 -18.34 4.84 -12.22
N CYS A 417 -18.15 5.71 -13.21
CA CYS A 417 -19.22 6.27 -14.03
C CYS A 417 -19.85 5.21 -14.93
N LEU A 418 -19.01 4.44 -15.62
CA LEU A 418 -19.41 3.46 -16.62
C LEU A 418 -19.58 2.05 -16.07
N GLN A 419 -19.45 1.88 -14.74
CA GLN A 419 -19.59 0.58 -14.09
C GLN A 419 -20.98 -0.02 -14.37
N GLY A 420 -20.98 -1.30 -14.77
CA GLY A 420 -22.19 -2.08 -15.02
C GLY A 420 -22.68 -2.05 -16.46
N ILE A 421 -22.09 -1.24 -17.35
CA ILE A 421 -22.37 -1.31 -18.78
C ILE A 421 -21.51 -2.43 -19.40
N PRO A 422 -22.11 -3.46 -20.01
CA PRO A 422 -21.35 -4.55 -20.61
C PRO A 422 -20.53 -4.03 -21.79
N ASN A 423 -19.37 -4.65 -22.04
CA ASN A 423 -18.54 -4.38 -23.22
C ASN A 423 -18.07 -2.91 -23.37
N VAL A 424 -18.01 -2.15 -22.27
CA VAL A 424 -17.46 -0.80 -22.23
C VAL A 424 -16.17 -0.76 -21.43
N ILE A 425 -15.15 -0.11 -21.98
CA ILE A 425 -13.82 0.02 -21.36
C ILE A 425 -13.43 1.49 -21.34
N ALA A 426 -13.24 2.05 -20.14
CA ALA A 426 -12.61 3.36 -19.96
C ALA A 426 -11.11 3.18 -19.72
N TYR A 427 -10.28 3.88 -20.49
CA TYR A 427 -8.84 3.90 -20.30
C TYR A 427 -8.30 5.32 -20.48
N MET A 428 -7.79 5.88 -19.38
CA MET A 428 -7.38 7.28 -19.28
C MET A 428 -8.53 8.22 -19.71
N ASP A 429 -8.34 8.96 -20.79
CA ASP A 429 -9.26 9.91 -21.40
C ASP A 429 -10.19 9.29 -22.46
N ASN A 430 -9.98 8.02 -22.82
CA ASN A 430 -10.70 7.35 -23.90
C ASN A 430 -11.73 6.35 -23.38
N ILE A 431 -12.88 6.28 -24.07
CA ILE A 431 -13.96 5.31 -23.80
C ILE A 431 -14.17 4.46 -25.05
N TYR A 432 -14.06 3.15 -24.87
CA TYR A 432 -14.27 2.17 -25.93
C TYR A 432 -15.58 1.44 -25.66
N VAL A 433 -16.47 1.45 -26.65
CA VAL A 433 -17.76 0.75 -26.62
C VAL A 433 -17.71 -0.37 -27.63
N ILE A 434 -17.97 -1.60 -27.19
CA ILE A 434 -17.94 -2.81 -28.01
C ILE A 434 -19.34 -3.42 -27.98
N GLY A 435 -19.79 -4.00 -29.08
CA GLY A 435 -21.05 -4.73 -29.16
C GLY A 435 -20.88 -5.99 -30.00
N LYS A 436 -21.66 -7.03 -29.68
CA LYS A 436 -21.71 -8.26 -30.51
C LYS A 436 -22.55 -8.06 -31.77
N THR A 437 -23.54 -7.17 -31.71
CA THR A 437 -24.37 -6.72 -32.83
C THR A 437 -24.48 -5.20 -32.78
N ASP A 438 -24.94 -4.60 -33.88
CA ASP A 438 -25.14 -3.16 -33.98
C ASP A 438 -26.17 -2.66 -32.95
N GLU A 439 -27.20 -3.46 -32.66
CA GLU A 439 -28.20 -3.13 -31.64
C GLU A 439 -27.60 -3.11 -30.22
N ASP A 440 -26.77 -4.09 -29.88
CA ASP A 440 -26.04 -4.16 -28.61
C ASP A 440 -25.06 -2.98 -28.48
N TYR A 441 -24.29 -2.69 -29.52
CA TYR A 441 -23.40 -1.52 -29.57
C TYR A 441 -24.17 -0.21 -29.33
N LEU A 442 -25.28 0.00 -30.05
CA LEU A 442 -26.09 1.21 -29.91
C LEU A 442 -26.74 1.33 -28.53
N ALA A 443 -27.16 0.21 -27.93
CA ALA A 443 -27.70 0.19 -26.57
C ALA A 443 -26.63 0.56 -25.52
N ASN A 444 -25.43 0.01 -25.65
CA ASN A 444 -24.30 0.33 -24.77
C ASN A 444 -23.86 1.79 -24.96
N LEU A 445 -23.78 2.27 -26.20
CA LEU A 445 -23.42 3.66 -26.51
C LEU A 445 -24.42 4.65 -25.90
N ARG A 446 -25.73 4.39 -26.02
CA ARG A 446 -26.77 5.20 -25.38
C ARG A 446 -26.61 5.24 -23.86
N SER A 447 -26.34 4.10 -23.24
CA SER A 447 -26.12 4.00 -21.80
C SER A 447 -24.90 4.79 -21.34
N VAL A 448 -23.81 4.76 -22.13
CA VAL A 448 -22.60 5.58 -21.88
C VAL A 448 -22.93 7.07 -21.97
N CYS A 449 -23.56 7.52 -23.06
CA CYS A 449 -23.92 8.92 -23.23
C CYS A 449 -24.84 9.42 -22.11
N GLN A 450 -25.79 8.60 -21.68
CA GLN A 450 -26.69 8.92 -20.57
C GLN A 450 -25.90 9.09 -19.25
N ARG A 451 -25.06 8.12 -18.88
CA ARG A 451 -24.26 8.19 -17.63
C ARG A 451 -23.31 9.37 -17.59
N LEU A 452 -22.68 9.70 -18.72
CA LEU A 452 -21.80 10.86 -18.82
C LEU A 452 -22.58 12.15 -18.61
N THR A 453 -23.77 12.27 -19.22
CA THR A 453 -24.64 13.44 -19.09
C THR A 453 -25.14 13.62 -17.66
N GLU A 454 -25.61 12.55 -17.01
CA GLU A 454 -26.07 12.56 -15.61
C GLU A 454 -24.98 13.03 -14.63
N ARG A 455 -23.70 12.75 -14.95
CA ARG A 455 -22.55 13.15 -14.13
C ARG A 455 -21.86 14.44 -14.62
N GLY A 456 -22.40 15.11 -15.63
CA GLY A 456 -21.87 16.38 -16.14
C GLY A 456 -20.54 16.26 -16.91
N HIS A 457 -20.23 15.08 -17.46
CA HIS A 457 -19.07 14.88 -18.33
C HIS A 457 -19.41 15.22 -19.79
N CYS A 458 -18.49 15.89 -20.48
CA CYS A 458 -18.62 16.24 -21.89
C CYS A 458 -17.68 15.41 -22.76
N LEU A 459 -18.15 15.03 -23.96
CA LEU A 459 -17.34 14.38 -24.99
C LEU A 459 -16.96 15.39 -26.08
N ASN A 460 -15.74 15.29 -26.60
CA ASN A 460 -15.35 16.03 -27.79
C ASN A 460 -15.82 15.28 -29.04
N LYS A 461 -16.90 15.77 -29.66
CA LYS A 461 -17.55 15.13 -30.81
C LYS A 461 -16.61 14.93 -31.99
N ASP A 462 -15.69 15.85 -32.25
CA ASP A 462 -14.77 15.79 -33.40
C ASP A 462 -13.69 14.72 -33.22
N LYS A 463 -13.48 14.25 -31.99
CA LYS A 463 -12.56 13.16 -31.66
C LYS A 463 -13.26 11.82 -31.47
N CYS A 464 -14.60 11.77 -31.61
CA CYS A 464 -15.35 10.53 -31.45
C CYS A 464 -15.43 9.76 -32.76
N ASP A 465 -15.02 8.49 -32.71
CA ASP A 465 -15.18 7.53 -33.80
C ASP A 465 -16.30 6.56 -33.47
N PHE A 466 -17.28 6.42 -34.36
CA PHE A 466 -18.43 5.53 -34.19
C PHE A 466 -18.46 4.45 -35.27
N MET A 467 -19.01 3.27 -34.94
CA MET A 467 -19.27 2.18 -35.88
C MET A 467 -18.06 1.78 -36.75
N LYS A 468 -16.87 1.69 -36.14
CA LYS A 468 -15.67 1.24 -36.84
C LYS A 468 -15.51 -0.28 -36.73
N ASP A 469 -15.31 -0.93 -37.87
CA ASP A 469 -14.96 -2.37 -37.94
C ASP A 469 -13.58 -2.68 -37.34
N ARG A 470 -12.72 -1.68 -37.25
CA ARG A 470 -11.37 -1.76 -36.69
C ARG A 470 -11.03 -0.51 -35.89
N ILE A 471 -10.47 -0.72 -34.70
CA ILE A 471 -10.00 0.36 -33.81
C ILE A 471 -8.52 0.16 -33.45
N GLU A 472 -7.75 1.24 -33.35
CA GLU A 472 -6.38 1.18 -32.82
C GLU A 472 -6.35 1.63 -31.35
N ILE A 473 -5.93 0.74 -30.46
CA ILE A 473 -5.85 0.98 -29.01
C ILE A 473 -4.42 0.73 -28.55
N LEU A 474 -3.78 1.77 -27.98
CA LEU A 474 -2.45 1.68 -27.36
C LEU A 474 -1.36 1.07 -28.24
N GLY A 475 -1.47 1.20 -29.57
CA GLY A 475 -0.52 0.60 -30.52
C GLY A 475 -0.83 -0.84 -30.93
N TYR A 476 -2.06 -1.31 -30.68
CA TYR A 476 -2.60 -2.54 -31.27
C TYR A 476 -3.84 -2.22 -32.11
N GLY A 477 -4.05 -2.94 -33.21
CA GLY A 477 -5.31 -2.90 -33.94
C GLY A 477 -6.25 -3.99 -33.42
N ILE A 478 -7.53 -3.70 -33.22
CA ILE A 478 -8.54 -4.69 -32.84
C ILE A 478 -9.63 -4.67 -33.90
N ASP A 479 -9.99 -5.84 -34.41
CA ASP A 479 -11.13 -6.04 -35.32
C ASP A 479 -11.83 -7.37 -35.01
N LYS A 480 -12.83 -7.72 -35.84
CA LYS A 480 -13.60 -8.97 -35.73
C LYS A 480 -12.77 -10.27 -35.80
N HIS A 481 -11.55 -10.22 -36.34
CA HIS A 481 -10.65 -11.36 -36.45
C HIS A 481 -9.68 -11.49 -35.28
N GLY A 482 -9.59 -10.47 -34.42
CA GLY A 482 -8.83 -10.51 -33.17
C GLY A 482 -7.88 -9.34 -33.01
N LEU A 483 -6.77 -9.60 -32.29
CA LEU A 483 -5.77 -8.59 -31.97
C LEU A 483 -4.66 -8.59 -33.02
N HIS A 484 -4.40 -7.41 -33.58
CA HIS A 484 -3.39 -7.11 -34.59
C HIS A 484 -2.33 -6.18 -34.04
N LYS A 485 -1.18 -6.15 -34.70
CA LYS A 485 -0.14 -5.14 -34.48
C LYS A 485 -0.58 -3.84 -35.17
N ALA A 486 -0.42 -2.67 -34.54
CA ALA A 486 -0.76 -1.41 -35.20
C ALA A 486 0.18 -1.15 -36.38
N THR A 487 -0.39 -0.82 -37.54
CA THR A 487 0.35 -0.70 -38.81
C THR A 487 1.41 0.41 -38.72
N SER A 488 1.07 1.52 -38.06
CA SER A 488 1.95 2.68 -37.84
C SER A 488 3.23 2.34 -37.07
N LYS A 489 3.13 1.57 -35.98
CA LYS A 489 4.29 1.22 -35.13
C LYS A 489 5.11 0.04 -35.66
N VAL A 490 4.50 -0.85 -36.45
CA VAL A 490 5.23 -1.94 -37.12
C VAL A 490 6.18 -1.40 -38.19
N ILE A 491 5.75 -0.39 -38.95
CA ILE A 491 6.57 0.27 -39.97
C ILE A 491 7.81 0.89 -39.33
N THR A 492 7.64 1.69 -38.26
CA THR A 492 8.76 2.31 -37.55
C THR A 492 9.77 1.27 -37.03
N MET A 493 9.30 0.09 -36.61
CA MET A 493 10.18 -0.97 -36.12
C MET A 493 10.89 -1.73 -37.25
N TYR A 494 10.28 -1.84 -38.42
CA TYR A 494 10.94 -2.38 -39.61
C TYR A 494 11.96 -1.40 -40.20
N GLU A 495 11.70 -0.11 -40.14
CA GLU A 495 12.63 0.93 -40.60
C GLU A 495 13.74 1.22 -39.59
N ALA A 496 13.60 0.75 -38.34
CA ALA A 496 14.60 0.94 -37.30
C ALA A 496 15.99 0.42 -37.76
N PRO A 497 17.02 1.28 -37.69
CA PRO A 497 18.37 0.90 -38.09
C PRO A 497 18.96 -0.13 -37.11
N GLN A 498 19.99 -0.86 -37.55
CA GLN A 498 20.74 -1.76 -36.70
C GLN A 498 21.34 -0.98 -35.51
N PRO A 499 21.14 -1.44 -34.26
CA PRO A 499 21.74 -0.81 -33.08
C PRO A 499 23.26 -0.78 -33.15
N LYS A 500 23.86 0.37 -32.83
CA LYS A 500 25.33 0.56 -32.80
C LYS A 500 25.93 0.52 -31.39
N ASP A 501 25.08 0.51 -30.37
CA ASP A 501 25.49 0.49 -28.96
C ASP A 501 24.46 -0.26 -28.09
N THR A 502 24.83 -0.56 -26.85
CA THR A 502 23.99 -1.29 -25.88
C THR A 502 22.72 -0.52 -25.50
N LYS A 503 22.72 0.82 -25.54
CA LYS A 503 21.55 1.64 -25.21
C LYS A 503 20.50 1.55 -26.31
N GLN A 504 20.93 1.68 -27.57
CA GLN A 504 20.08 1.50 -28.76
C GLN A 504 19.51 0.07 -28.80
N LEU A 505 20.34 -0.94 -28.52
CA LEU A 505 19.89 -2.33 -28.49
C LEU A 505 18.87 -2.58 -27.37
N SER A 506 19.09 -2.01 -26.18
CA SER A 506 18.14 -2.12 -25.07
C SER A 506 16.81 -1.42 -25.38
N SER A 507 16.84 -0.28 -26.05
CA SER A 507 15.63 0.43 -26.52
C SER A 507 14.85 -0.42 -27.53
N PHE A 508 15.55 -1.00 -28.52
CA PHE A 508 14.97 -1.91 -29.52
C PHE A 508 14.36 -3.17 -28.87
N LEU A 509 15.06 -3.81 -27.93
CA LEU A 509 14.54 -4.97 -27.19
C LEU A 509 13.32 -4.61 -26.31
N GLY A 510 13.28 -3.40 -25.74
CA GLY A 510 12.12 -2.88 -25.04
C GLY A 510 10.87 -2.80 -25.94
N LEU A 511 11.05 -2.31 -27.17
CA LEU A 511 9.99 -2.23 -28.17
C LEU A 511 9.53 -3.63 -28.64
N ILE A 512 10.45 -4.57 -28.82
CA ILE A 512 10.11 -5.97 -29.15
C ILE A 512 9.30 -6.61 -28.02
N ASN A 513 9.70 -6.36 -26.77
CA ASN A 513 9.01 -6.90 -25.60
C ASN A 513 7.55 -6.41 -25.50
N PHE A 514 7.25 -5.21 -26.01
CA PHE A 514 5.88 -4.72 -26.11
C PHE A 514 5.01 -5.62 -27.02
N TYR A 515 5.56 -6.19 -28.08
CA TYR A 515 4.86 -7.10 -28.99
C TYR A 515 5.09 -8.58 -28.71
N ALA A 516 5.66 -8.91 -27.55
CA ALA A 516 6.14 -10.27 -27.26
C ALA A 516 5.05 -11.36 -27.30
N ARG A 517 3.77 -10.96 -27.22
CA ARG A 517 2.60 -11.83 -27.39
C ARG A 517 2.48 -12.41 -28.81
N PHE A 518 2.99 -11.73 -29.83
CA PHE A 518 2.98 -12.19 -31.23
C PHE A 518 4.20 -13.06 -31.60
N LEU A 519 5.17 -13.19 -30.67
CA LEU A 519 6.47 -13.83 -30.92
C LEU A 519 6.50 -15.25 -30.31
N LYS A 520 6.16 -16.27 -31.10
CA LYS A 520 6.34 -17.68 -30.70
C LYS A 520 7.84 -18.01 -30.60
N ASN A 521 8.24 -18.75 -29.56
CA ASN A 521 9.62 -19.19 -29.29
C ASN A 521 10.66 -18.04 -29.21
N ARG A 522 10.22 -16.88 -28.70
CA ARG A 522 11.05 -15.66 -28.64
C ARG A 522 12.31 -15.82 -27.80
N SER A 523 12.27 -16.61 -26.72
CA SER A 523 13.38 -16.74 -25.78
C SER A 523 14.62 -17.32 -26.46
N ASP A 524 14.45 -18.31 -27.32
CA ASP A 524 15.57 -18.97 -28.00
C ASP A 524 16.10 -18.11 -29.15
N LYS A 525 15.19 -17.48 -29.90
CA LYS A 525 15.55 -16.68 -31.09
C LYS A 525 16.12 -15.30 -30.75
N LEU A 526 15.71 -14.68 -29.64
CA LEU A 526 16.23 -13.37 -29.20
C LEU A 526 17.41 -13.48 -28.24
N LYS A 527 17.78 -14.69 -27.80
CA LYS A 527 18.90 -14.93 -26.89
C LYS A 527 20.20 -14.23 -27.33
N PRO A 528 20.63 -14.29 -28.61
CA PRO A 528 21.84 -13.59 -29.05
C PRO A 528 21.81 -12.08 -28.79
N LEU A 529 20.64 -11.45 -28.98
CA LEU A 529 20.45 -10.01 -28.75
C LEU A 529 20.44 -9.67 -27.24
N PHE A 530 19.81 -10.50 -26.41
CA PHE A 530 19.83 -10.30 -24.96
C PHE A 530 21.24 -10.51 -24.37
N ASP A 531 22.00 -11.47 -24.88
CA ASP A 531 23.37 -11.71 -24.46
C ASP A 531 24.29 -10.55 -24.92
N CYS A 532 24.10 -10.03 -26.14
CA CYS A 532 24.81 -8.85 -26.64
C CYS A 532 24.52 -7.60 -25.78
N ALA A 533 23.28 -7.40 -25.35
CA ALA A 533 22.89 -6.26 -24.51
C ALA A 533 23.46 -6.32 -23.07
N ARG A 534 23.88 -7.50 -22.60
CA ARG A 534 24.39 -7.73 -21.24
C ARG A 534 25.91 -7.70 -21.13
N ARG A 535 26.64 -7.70 -22.25
CA ARG A 535 28.10 -7.65 -22.26
C ARG A 535 28.58 -6.22 -21.98
N ASP A 536 29.71 -6.11 -21.27
CA ASP A 536 30.39 -4.83 -21.02
C ASP A 536 30.90 -4.17 -22.31
N LYS A 537 31.20 -4.99 -23.34
CA LYS A 537 31.62 -4.54 -24.66
C LYS A 537 30.58 -4.93 -25.72
N PHE A 538 30.13 -3.94 -26.48
CA PHE A 538 29.16 -4.13 -27.56
C PHE A 538 29.84 -4.83 -28.74
N GLU A 539 29.46 -6.09 -28.99
CA GLU A 539 29.97 -6.89 -30.09
C GLU A 539 28.78 -7.51 -30.84
N TRP A 540 28.56 -7.04 -32.07
CA TRP A 540 27.48 -7.51 -32.93
C TRP A 540 27.94 -8.74 -33.72
N THR A 541 27.39 -9.91 -33.41
CA THR A 541 27.75 -11.16 -34.08
C THR A 541 26.80 -11.49 -35.22
N LYS A 542 27.15 -12.49 -36.04
CA LYS A 542 26.28 -12.98 -37.12
C LYS A 542 24.94 -13.51 -36.57
N GLU A 543 24.95 -14.16 -35.42
CA GLU A 543 23.75 -14.65 -34.74
C GLU A 543 22.87 -13.49 -34.23
N CYS A 544 23.47 -12.34 -33.89
CA CYS A 544 22.72 -11.12 -33.55
C CYS A 544 21.99 -10.57 -34.79
N ASP A 545 22.66 -10.58 -35.95
CA ASP A 545 22.07 -10.12 -37.21
C ASP A 545 20.90 -11.02 -37.66
N GLU A 546 21.07 -12.34 -37.58
CA GLU A 546 20.02 -13.32 -37.87
C GLU A 546 18.80 -13.13 -36.95
N ALA A 547 19.03 -12.93 -35.65
CA ALA A 547 17.97 -12.65 -34.68
C ALA A 547 17.26 -11.32 -34.94
N PHE A 548 18.01 -10.28 -35.33
CA PHE A 548 17.50 -8.95 -35.64
C PHE A 548 16.59 -8.95 -36.88
N TRP A 549 17.00 -9.60 -37.96
CA TRP A 549 16.16 -9.69 -39.17
C TRP A 549 14.98 -10.64 -38.99
N TRP A 550 15.16 -11.73 -38.25
CA TRP A 550 14.07 -12.64 -37.93
C TRP A 550 12.91 -11.92 -37.24
N VAL A 551 13.19 -11.09 -36.22
CA VAL A 551 12.13 -10.38 -35.50
C VAL A 551 11.48 -9.29 -36.36
N LYS A 552 12.25 -8.57 -37.18
CA LYS A 552 11.72 -7.54 -38.10
C LYS A 552 10.75 -8.14 -39.13
N ASN A 553 11.11 -9.25 -39.76
CA ASN A 553 10.27 -9.93 -40.74
C ASN A 553 9.00 -10.54 -40.11
N LEU A 554 9.14 -11.12 -38.91
CA LEU A 554 8.00 -11.66 -38.17
C LEU A 554 6.99 -10.58 -37.77
N MET A 555 7.46 -9.35 -37.56
CA MET A 555 6.62 -8.23 -37.16
C MET A 555 5.78 -7.66 -38.29
N ILE A 556 6.23 -7.74 -39.55
CA ILE A 556 5.42 -7.40 -40.74
C ILE A 556 4.42 -8.51 -41.09
N SER A 557 4.70 -9.76 -40.70
CA SER A 557 3.80 -10.89 -40.99
C SER A 557 2.36 -10.61 -40.53
N PRO A 558 1.32 -10.98 -41.31
CA PRO A 558 -0.09 -10.73 -40.98
C PRO A 558 -0.62 -11.60 -39.82
N LYS A 559 0.26 -12.09 -38.94
CA LYS A 559 -0.09 -12.90 -37.78
C LYS A 559 -1.00 -12.12 -36.83
N VAL A 560 -2.16 -12.70 -36.59
CA VAL A 560 -3.19 -12.25 -35.65
C VAL A 560 -3.14 -13.13 -34.40
N LEU A 561 -3.39 -12.54 -33.23
CA LEU A 561 -3.70 -13.32 -32.04
C LEU A 561 -5.20 -13.52 -31.96
N VAL A 562 -5.60 -14.78 -32.09
CA VAL A 562 -6.98 -15.23 -31.87
C VAL A 562 -7.05 -15.75 -30.43
N HIS A 563 -7.95 -15.19 -29.63
CA HIS A 563 -8.20 -15.61 -28.26
C HIS A 563 -9.49 -16.40 -28.15
#